data_AF-F3GJ03-F1
#
_entry.id   AF-F3GJ03-F1
#
_cell.length_a   1.000
_cell.length_b   1.000
_cell.length_c   1.000
_cell.angle_alpha   90.00
_cell.angle_beta   90.00
_cell.angle_gamma   90.00
#
_symmetry.space_group_name_H-M   'P 1'
#
loop_
_entity.id
_entity.type
_entity.pdbx_description
1 polymer ?
#
loop_
_entity_poly.entity_id
_entity_poly.type
_entity_poly.pdbx_seq_one_letter_code
_entity_poly.pdbx_strand_id
1 'polypeptide(L)'
;SFGAQAHQDVPFEQLVDQLAPERSLGHNPLFQAKFNQNVVLKQKTALRLAGLEVSEYTFDKQGAHFDLALDITDDGTLIHGDMAYASDLYRRTTVEGFIPELLALFETLLDAPQAPLFSLGALAVEPRRDAREPAPHMLQLWDRQVERQPHAQAARCLERTLTTLQLEQAANQLAHHLIRMGISEGQPVAVLMERSLDWLTAVLAIFKAGGVYMPLDVKAPDARLQQMLVNAQARVLLCAEGDVRQTSLGVAGCQGLTWTPALWQDLPVSRPDTRPSGDSAAYVIHTSGSTGQPKGVLVSQSALA
;
A
#
# COMPACT_ATOMS: atom_id res chain seq x y z
N SER A 1 -36.18 -15.50 -17.26
CA SER A 1 -36.58 -16.90 -17.51
C SER A 1 -36.10 -17.72 -16.33
N PHE A 2 -37.00 -18.35 -15.58
CA PHE A 2 -36.66 -19.16 -14.40
C PHE A 2 -36.29 -20.60 -14.80
N GLY A 3 -35.26 -20.75 -15.63
CA GLY A 3 -34.87 -22.04 -16.20
C GLY A 3 -34.55 -23.11 -15.15
N ALA A 4 -33.87 -22.74 -14.07
CA ALA A 4 -33.56 -23.67 -12.98
C ALA A 4 -34.81 -24.14 -12.22
N GLN A 5 -35.78 -23.25 -11.97
CA GLN A 5 -37.02 -23.60 -11.25
C GLN A 5 -37.91 -24.57 -12.06
N ALA A 6 -37.88 -24.48 -13.39
CA ALA A 6 -38.61 -25.40 -14.26
C ALA A 6 -38.10 -26.85 -14.18
N HIS A 7 -36.92 -27.08 -13.59
CA HIS A 7 -36.28 -28.39 -13.44
C HIS A 7 -35.99 -28.73 -11.97
N GLN A 8 -36.72 -28.15 -11.01
CA GLN A 8 -36.53 -28.35 -9.58
C GLN A 8 -36.72 -29.81 -9.12
N ASP A 9 -37.38 -30.64 -9.93
CA ASP A 9 -37.64 -32.06 -9.63
C ASP A 9 -36.39 -32.94 -9.82
N VAL A 10 -35.31 -32.42 -10.42
CA VAL A 10 -34.05 -33.15 -10.56
C VAL A 10 -33.35 -33.21 -9.20
N PRO A 11 -33.08 -34.41 -8.65
CA PRO A 11 -32.37 -34.54 -7.38
C PRO A 11 -30.97 -33.91 -7.43
N PHE A 12 -30.60 -33.19 -6.38
CA PHE A 12 -29.31 -32.49 -6.30
C PHE A 12 -28.12 -33.46 -6.42
N GLU A 13 -28.24 -34.65 -5.84
CA GLU A 13 -27.21 -35.69 -5.88
C GLU A 13 -26.91 -36.14 -7.32
N GLN A 14 -27.95 -36.23 -8.17
CA GLN A 14 -27.78 -36.60 -9.58
C GLN A 14 -27.07 -35.50 -10.38
N LEU A 15 -27.28 -34.23 -10.03
CA LEU A 15 -26.56 -33.11 -10.63
C LEU A 15 -25.08 -33.12 -10.25
N VAL A 16 -24.76 -33.38 -8.98
CA VAL A 16 -23.37 -33.50 -8.50
C VAL A 16 -22.66 -34.66 -9.20
N ASP A 17 -23.30 -35.82 -9.33
CA ASP A 17 -22.72 -36.98 -10.00
C ASP A 17 -22.43 -36.72 -11.48
N GLN A 18 -23.32 -36.00 -12.18
CA GLN A 18 -23.12 -35.67 -13.60
C GLN A 18 -22.06 -34.58 -13.82
N LEU A 19 -22.03 -33.55 -12.98
CA LEU A 19 -21.06 -32.47 -13.09
C LEU A 19 -19.66 -32.88 -12.62
N ALA A 20 -19.56 -33.95 -11.82
CA ALA A 20 -18.33 -34.53 -11.30
C ALA A 20 -17.32 -33.47 -10.79
N PRO A 21 -17.73 -32.57 -9.87
CA PRO A 21 -16.84 -31.56 -9.32
C PRO A 21 -15.72 -32.22 -8.49
N GLU A 22 -14.63 -31.49 -8.26
CA GLU A 22 -13.54 -31.94 -7.40
C GLU A 22 -14.08 -32.24 -5.99
N ARG A 23 -13.87 -33.47 -5.51
CA ARG A 23 -14.43 -33.92 -4.25
C ARG A 23 -13.63 -33.38 -3.08
N SER A 24 -14.32 -32.71 -2.16
CA SER A 24 -13.77 -32.20 -0.91
C SER A 24 -14.59 -32.70 0.27
N LEU A 25 -13.91 -33.02 1.38
CA LEU A 25 -14.55 -33.30 2.67
C LEU A 25 -14.81 -32.02 3.49
N GLY A 26 -14.25 -30.88 3.06
CA GLY A 26 -14.26 -29.63 3.81
C GLY A 26 -15.26 -28.58 3.30
N HIS A 27 -15.97 -28.83 2.19
CA HIS A 27 -16.98 -27.92 1.67
C HIS A 27 -18.01 -28.66 0.81
N ASN A 28 -19.17 -28.02 0.62
CA ASN A 28 -20.23 -28.53 -0.23
C ASN A 28 -19.82 -28.47 -1.73
N PRO A 29 -20.11 -29.52 -2.53
CA PRO A 29 -19.55 -29.73 -3.88
C PRO A 29 -19.82 -28.67 -4.94
N LEU A 30 -20.91 -27.89 -4.84
CA LEU A 30 -21.28 -26.93 -5.90
C LEU A 30 -21.43 -25.48 -5.42
N PHE A 31 -21.82 -25.26 -4.17
CA PHE A 31 -22.01 -23.93 -3.62
C PHE A 31 -21.81 -23.93 -2.10
N GLN A 32 -21.30 -22.81 -1.59
CA GLN A 32 -20.94 -22.67 -0.17
C GLN A 32 -21.90 -21.72 0.57
N ALA A 33 -22.61 -20.88 -0.18
CA ALA A 33 -23.63 -19.98 0.32
C ALA A 33 -25.02 -20.43 -0.13
N LYS A 34 -25.96 -20.54 0.82
CA LYS A 34 -27.37 -20.87 0.55
C LYS A 34 -28.22 -19.61 0.70
N PHE A 35 -29.08 -19.35 -0.28
CA PHE A 35 -30.20 -18.44 -0.14
C PHE A 35 -31.50 -19.22 -0.22
N ASN A 36 -32.41 -19.01 0.73
CA ASN A 36 -33.71 -19.64 0.74
C ASN A 36 -34.80 -18.60 0.99
N GLN A 37 -35.92 -18.75 0.30
CA GLN A 37 -37.09 -17.89 0.45
C GLN A 37 -38.30 -18.77 0.73
N ASN A 38 -38.85 -18.66 1.94
CA ASN A 38 -40.08 -19.32 2.34
C ASN A 38 -41.23 -18.30 2.29
N VAL A 39 -42.31 -18.64 1.57
CA VAL A 39 -43.58 -17.91 1.66
C VAL A 39 -44.45 -18.67 2.64
N VAL A 40 -44.47 -18.23 3.89
CA VAL A 40 -45.36 -18.82 4.90
C VAL A 40 -46.67 -18.06 4.86
N LEU A 41 -47.64 -18.58 4.11
CA LEU A 41 -49.04 -18.23 4.33
C LEU A 41 -49.35 -18.61 5.78
N LYS A 42 -49.58 -17.61 6.65
CA LYS A 42 -49.94 -17.75 8.07
C LYS A 42 -51.10 -18.75 8.25
N GLN A 43 -50.79 -20.03 8.33
CA GLN A 43 -51.54 -20.97 9.15
C GLN A 43 -50.68 -21.21 10.37
N LYS A 44 -50.81 -20.30 11.36
CA LYS A 44 -50.59 -20.66 12.75
C LYS A 44 -51.55 -21.82 13.01
N THR A 45 -51.10 -23.03 12.80
CA THR A 45 -51.82 -24.23 13.18
C THR A 45 -51.66 -24.31 14.68
N ALA A 46 -52.42 -23.48 15.41
CA ALA A 46 -52.61 -23.69 16.83
C ALA A 46 -53.29 -25.05 16.94
N LEU A 47 -52.48 -26.09 17.21
CA LEU A 47 -52.94 -27.44 17.44
C LEU A 47 -53.86 -27.38 18.66
N ARG A 48 -55.18 -27.31 18.41
CA ARG A 48 -56.19 -27.30 19.45
C ARG A 48 -56.47 -28.74 19.86
N LEU A 49 -55.76 -29.19 20.89
CA LEU A 49 -56.07 -30.42 21.61
C LEU A 49 -57.04 -30.07 22.75
N ALA A 50 -58.11 -30.86 22.92
CA ALA A 50 -59.11 -30.58 23.94
C ALA A 50 -58.48 -30.59 25.35
N GLY A 51 -58.54 -29.46 26.05
CA GLY A 51 -58.01 -29.28 27.41
C GLY A 51 -56.52 -28.96 27.50
N LEU A 52 -55.83 -28.70 26.39
CA LEU A 52 -54.39 -28.37 26.37
C LEU A 52 -54.13 -27.08 25.59
N GLU A 53 -53.22 -26.25 26.11
CA GLU A 53 -52.67 -25.09 25.41
C GLU A 53 -51.35 -25.50 24.75
N VAL A 54 -51.24 -25.32 23.42
CA VAL A 54 -50.05 -25.66 22.64
C VAL A 54 -49.43 -24.37 22.13
N SER A 55 -48.18 -24.12 22.54
CA SER A 55 -47.34 -23.06 22.00
C SER A 55 -46.11 -23.66 21.31
N GLU A 56 -45.64 -23.01 20.25
CA GLU A 56 -44.36 -23.37 19.64
C GLU A 56 -43.22 -22.94 20.57
N TYR A 57 -42.30 -23.86 20.84
CA TYR A 57 -41.06 -23.57 21.54
C TYR A 57 -39.95 -23.44 20.52
N THR A 58 -39.36 -22.25 20.39
CA THR A 58 -38.22 -22.01 19.51
C THR A 58 -37.01 -22.78 20.02
N PHE A 59 -36.60 -23.80 19.27
CA PHE A 59 -35.36 -24.53 19.51
C PHE A 59 -34.30 -23.99 18.53
N ASP A 60 -33.17 -23.52 19.05
CA ASP A 60 -32.03 -23.16 18.22
C ASP A 60 -31.52 -24.43 17.52
N LYS A 61 -31.78 -24.54 16.22
CA LYS A 61 -31.21 -25.60 15.39
C LYS A 61 -29.69 -25.45 15.40
N GLN A 62 -29.02 -26.31 16.16
CA GLN A 62 -27.56 -26.35 16.20
C GLN A 62 -27.05 -27.10 14.97
N GLY A 63 -26.43 -26.36 14.03
CA GLY A 63 -25.72 -26.93 12.89
C GLY A 63 -25.82 -26.05 11.64
N ALA A 64 -24.68 -25.60 11.13
CA ALA A 64 -24.59 -25.00 9.80
C ALA A 64 -24.27 -26.11 8.79
N HIS A 65 -25.20 -26.36 7.86
CA HIS A 65 -24.99 -27.33 6.76
C HIS A 65 -24.27 -26.71 5.55
N PHE A 66 -24.03 -25.40 5.60
CA PHE A 66 -23.37 -24.57 4.59
C PHE A 66 -22.48 -23.56 5.31
N ASP A 67 -21.48 -23.03 4.62
CA ASP A 67 -20.56 -22.05 5.18
C ASP A 67 -21.32 -20.79 5.64
N LEU A 68 -22.27 -20.34 4.82
CA LEU A 68 -23.20 -19.25 5.10
C LEU A 68 -24.59 -19.57 4.51
N ALA A 69 -25.65 -19.28 5.26
CA ALA A 69 -27.02 -19.46 4.82
C ALA A 69 -27.87 -18.26 5.23
N LEU A 70 -28.61 -17.70 4.28
CA LEU A 70 -29.65 -16.71 4.52
C LEU A 70 -31.01 -17.35 4.21
N ASP A 71 -31.82 -17.52 5.23
CA ASP A 71 -33.20 -17.99 5.12
C ASP A 71 -34.15 -16.80 5.34
N ILE A 72 -34.93 -16.46 4.33
CA ILE A 72 -35.91 -15.36 4.36
C ILE A 72 -37.31 -15.92 4.46
N THR A 73 -38.15 -15.32 5.31
CA THR A 73 -39.57 -15.64 5.46
C THR A 73 -40.43 -14.40 5.28
N ASP A 74 -41.35 -14.43 4.31
CA ASP A 74 -42.38 -13.40 4.16
C ASP A 74 -43.65 -13.82 4.91
N ASP A 75 -44.06 -13.02 5.90
CA ASP A 75 -45.25 -13.28 6.73
C ASP A 75 -46.51 -12.51 6.28
N GLY A 76 -46.43 -11.87 5.11
CA GLY A 76 -47.46 -11.02 4.51
C GLY A 76 -47.46 -9.57 5.02
N THR A 77 -46.63 -9.24 6.01
CA THR A 77 -46.48 -7.88 6.54
C THR A 77 -45.03 -7.40 6.52
N LEU A 78 -44.09 -8.27 6.87
CA LEU A 78 -42.67 -8.01 6.88
C LEU A 78 -41.92 -9.23 6.31
N ILE A 79 -40.75 -8.94 5.77
CA ILE A 79 -39.78 -9.93 5.34
C ILE A 79 -38.80 -10.11 6.51
N HIS A 80 -38.79 -11.30 7.08
CA HIS A 80 -37.88 -11.71 8.16
C HIS A 80 -36.70 -12.46 7.56
N GLY A 81 -35.51 -12.35 8.15
CA GLY A 81 -34.31 -13.03 7.65
C GLY A 81 -33.45 -13.57 8.79
N ASP A 82 -33.05 -14.83 8.66
CA ASP A 82 -32.15 -15.52 9.59
C ASP A 82 -30.85 -15.87 8.86
N MET A 83 -29.71 -15.50 9.44
CA MET A 83 -28.39 -15.88 8.93
C MET A 83 -27.76 -16.96 9.81
N ALA A 84 -27.50 -18.13 9.23
CA ALA A 84 -26.72 -19.19 9.85
C ALA A 84 -25.34 -19.26 9.20
N TYR A 85 -24.31 -19.53 9.98
CA TYR A 85 -22.92 -19.58 9.49
C TYR A 85 -22.11 -20.62 10.23
N ALA A 86 -21.09 -21.16 9.55
CA ALA A 86 -20.08 -21.99 10.18
C ALA A 86 -19.15 -21.14 11.05
N SER A 87 -19.16 -21.34 12.37
CA SER A 87 -18.34 -20.56 13.32
C SER A 87 -16.83 -20.75 13.13
N ASP A 88 -16.43 -21.85 12.49
CA ASP A 88 -15.02 -22.12 12.16
C ASP A 88 -14.53 -21.24 11.00
N LEU A 89 -15.44 -20.70 10.18
CA LEU A 89 -15.15 -19.84 9.03
C LEU A 89 -15.45 -18.37 9.31
N TYR A 90 -16.50 -18.08 10.09
CA TYR A 90 -16.97 -16.72 10.32
C TYR A 90 -17.01 -16.34 11.80
N ARG A 91 -16.52 -15.13 12.09
CA ARG A 91 -16.79 -14.46 13.36
C ARG A 91 -18.19 -13.87 13.32
N ARG A 92 -18.88 -13.90 14.46
CA ARG A 92 -20.19 -13.27 14.63
C ARG A 92 -20.23 -11.83 14.12
N THR A 93 -19.24 -11.02 14.49
CA THR A 93 -19.16 -9.60 14.11
C THR A 93 -19.05 -9.39 12.60
N THR A 94 -18.47 -10.35 11.87
CA THR A 94 -18.39 -10.30 10.41
C THR A 94 -19.76 -10.51 9.79
N VAL A 95 -20.50 -11.53 10.26
CA VAL A 95 -21.84 -11.85 9.74
C VAL A 95 -22.85 -10.78 10.13
N GLU A 96 -22.76 -10.25 11.35
CA GLU A 96 -23.56 -9.09 11.79
C GLU A 96 -23.31 -7.87 10.90
N GLY A 97 -22.10 -7.69 10.39
CA GLY A 97 -21.75 -6.63 9.43
C GLY A 97 -22.45 -6.76 8.07
N PHE A 98 -22.75 -7.98 7.62
CA PHE A 98 -23.46 -8.19 6.35
C PHE A 98 -24.91 -7.70 6.38
N ILE A 99 -25.55 -7.67 7.56
CA ILE A 99 -26.96 -7.28 7.69
C ILE A 99 -27.19 -5.81 7.27
N PRO A 100 -26.54 -4.81 7.87
CA PRO A 100 -26.73 -3.42 7.46
C PRO A 100 -26.26 -3.16 6.02
N GLU A 101 -25.23 -3.86 5.56
CA GLU A 101 -24.78 -3.77 4.17
C GLU A 101 -25.85 -4.28 3.19
N LEU A 102 -26.44 -5.44 3.45
CA LEU A 102 -27.50 -6.02 2.61
C LEU A 102 -28.74 -5.13 2.58
N LEU A 103 -29.12 -4.54 3.72
CA LEU A 103 -30.24 -3.61 3.80
C LEU A 103 -29.96 -2.33 3.00
N ALA A 104 -28.77 -1.74 3.12
CA ALA A 104 -28.39 -0.55 2.35
C ALA A 104 -28.36 -0.83 0.84
N LEU A 105 -27.94 -2.04 0.44
CA LEU A 105 -28.01 -2.49 -0.95
C LEU A 105 -29.46 -2.57 -1.43
N PHE A 106 -30.37 -3.14 -0.63
CA PHE A 106 -31.79 -3.21 -0.97
C PHE A 106 -32.42 -1.83 -1.10
N GLU A 107 -32.12 -0.89 -0.20
CA GLU A 107 -32.57 0.51 -0.32
C GLU A 107 -32.09 1.14 -1.63
N THR A 108 -30.80 0.99 -1.94
CA THR A 108 -30.22 1.53 -3.18
C THR A 108 -30.86 0.93 -4.44
N LEU A 109 -31.11 -0.38 -4.45
CA LEU A 109 -31.76 -1.07 -5.56
C LEU A 109 -33.22 -0.66 -5.74
N LEU A 110 -33.93 -0.37 -4.64
CA LEU A 110 -35.32 0.09 -4.69
C LEU A 110 -35.43 1.53 -5.18
N ASP A 111 -34.49 2.41 -4.82
CA ASP A 111 -34.45 3.80 -5.26
C ASP A 111 -34.02 3.94 -6.74
N ALA A 112 -33.17 3.04 -7.23
CA ALA A 112 -32.63 3.09 -8.59
C ALA A 112 -32.68 1.72 -9.31
N PRO A 113 -33.88 1.17 -9.58
CA PRO A 113 -34.05 -0.20 -10.08
C PRO A 113 -33.48 -0.45 -11.49
N GLN A 114 -33.15 0.61 -12.23
CA GLN A 114 -32.57 0.55 -13.58
C GLN A 114 -31.08 0.91 -13.59
N ALA A 115 -30.47 1.20 -12.44
CA ALA A 115 -29.05 1.48 -12.37
C ALA A 115 -28.26 0.20 -12.73
N PRO A 116 -27.16 0.33 -13.51
CA PRO A 116 -26.34 -0.83 -13.80
C PRO A 116 -25.65 -1.33 -12.53
N LEU A 117 -25.61 -2.65 -12.32
CA LEU A 117 -25.09 -3.25 -11.08
C LEU A 117 -23.67 -2.79 -10.73
N PHE A 118 -22.79 -2.58 -11.71
CA PHE A 118 -21.41 -2.11 -11.49
C PHE A 118 -21.32 -0.66 -10.97
N SER A 119 -22.40 0.12 -11.08
CA SER A 119 -22.48 1.50 -10.57
C SER A 119 -22.90 1.55 -9.10
N LEU A 120 -23.44 0.44 -8.58
CA LEU A 120 -23.66 0.27 -7.15
C LEU A 120 -22.28 -0.05 -6.57
N GLY A 121 -21.64 0.96 -5.99
CA GLY A 121 -20.29 0.83 -5.41
C GLY A 121 -20.23 -0.32 -4.40
N ALA A 122 -19.02 -0.78 -4.07
CA ALA A 122 -18.83 -1.67 -2.94
C ALA A 122 -19.49 -1.04 -1.70
N LEU A 123 -20.21 -1.84 -0.91
CA LEU A 123 -20.77 -1.44 0.38
C LEU A 123 -19.61 -1.15 1.34
N ALA A 124 -19.00 0.02 1.18
CA ALA A 124 -17.81 0.40 1.91
C ALA A 124 -18.24 1.36 3.02
N VAL A 125 -18.32 0.83 4.24
CA VAL A 125 -17.83 1.62 5.37
C VAL A 125 -16.32 1.74 5.16
N GLU A 126 -15.87 2.70 4.34
CA GLU A 126 -14.48 3.15 4.45
C GLU A 126 -14.32 3.55 5.92
N PRO A 127 -13.45 2.89 6.71
CA PRO A 127 -13.19 3.35 8.05
C PRO A 127 -12.78 4.81 7.92
N ARG A 128 -13.47 5.68 8.67
CA ARG A 128 -13.21 7.12 8.68
C ARG A 128 -11.71 7.30 8.81
N ARG A 129 -11.05 7.70 7.74
CA ARG A 129 -9.61 8.00 7.79
C ARG A 129 -9.51 9.24 8.64
N ASP A 130 -9.24 9.06 9.93
CA ASP A 130 -8.86 10.17 10.78
C ASP A 130 -7.72 10.89 10.08
N ALA A 131 -7.86 12.21 9.92
CA ALA A 131 -6.83 13.04 9.34
C ALA A 131 -5.58 12.90 10.21
N ARG A 132 -4.65 12.02 9.80
CA ARG A 132 -3.36 11.90 10.46
C ARG A 132 -2.65 13.22 10.28
N GLU A 133 -2.18 13.81 11.39
CA GLU A 133 -1.36 15.00 11.34
C GLU A 133 -0.16 14.77 10.41
N PRO A 134 0.27 15.77 9.62
CA PRO A 134 1.42 15.61 8.74
C PRO A 134 2.65 15.25 9.58
N ALA A 135 3.22 14.06 9.34
CA ALA A 135 4.45 13.65 9.99
C ALA A 135 5.59 14.62 9.62
N PRO A 136 6.48 14.98 10.57
CA PRO A 136 7.64 15.81 10.26
C PRO A 136 8.54 15.07 9.26
N HIS A 137 8.93 15.73 8.17
CA HIS A 137 9.77 15.12 7.15
C HIS A 137 11.22 14.95 7.63
N MET A 138 11.96 14.01 7.04
CA MET A 138 13.27 13.53 7.53
C MET A 138 14.26 14.66 7.88
N LEU A 139 14.38 15.72 7.07
CA LEU A 139 15.28 16.84 7.36
C LEU A 139 14.91 17.59 8.67
N GLN A 140 13.62 17.73 8.98
CA GLN A 140 13.19 18.35 10.25
C GLN A 140 13.55 17.48 11.45
N LEU A 141 13.46 16.16 11.32
CA LEU A 141 13.91 15.24 12.36
C LEU A 141 15.42 15.31 12.55
N TRP A 142 16.17 15.44 11.46
CA TRP A 142 17.62 15.63 11.48
C TRP A 142 18.02 16.95 12.15
N ASP A 143 17.37 18.07 11.81
CA ASP A 143 17.66 19.37 12.44
C ASP A 143 17.49 19.33 13.96
N ARG A 144 16.40 18.71 14.44
CA ARG A 144 16.16 18.52 15.87
C ARG A 144 17.25 17.68 16.53
N GLN A 145 17.81 16.69 15.82
CA GLN A 145 18.91 15.87 16.33
C GLN A 145 20.22 16.65 16.41
N VAL A 146 20.52 17.50 15.41
CA VAL A 146 21.67 18.40 15.41
C VAL A 146 21.63 19.35 16.61
N GLU A 147 20.47 19.95 16.88
CA GLU A 147 20.27 20.87 18.00
C GLU A 147 20.39 20.17 19.36
N ARG A 148 19.77 18.99 19.51
CA ARG A 148 19.68 18.29 20.80
C ARG A 148 20.97 17.56 21.17
N GLN A 149 21.66 16.97 20.19
CA GLN A 149 22.78 16.05 20.44
C GLN A 149 23.92 16.23 19.42
N PRO A 150 24.53 17.43 19.33
CA PRO A 150 25.55 17.74 18.33
C PRO A 150 26.80 16.86 18.45
N HIS A 151 27.17 16.45 19.67
CA HIS A 151 28.37 15.65 19.94
C HIS A 151 28.10 14.15 20.04
N ALA A 152 26.85 13.69 19.90
CA ALA A 152 26.56 12.27 19.85
C ALA A 152 27.10 11.65 18.55
N GLN A 153 27.46 10.36 18.60
CA GLN A 153 27.88 9.63 17.42
C GLN A 153 26.67 9.43 16.49
N ALA A 154 26.71 9.99 15.28
CA ALA A 154 25.67 9.83 14.29
C ALA A 154 25.91 8.62 13.37
N ALA A 155 27.17 8.35 13.03
CA ALA A 155 27.51 7.25 12.13
C ALA A 155 28.90 6.68 12.44
N ARG A 156 29.09 5.39 12.11
CA ARG A 156 30.37 4.69 12.18
C ARG A 156 30.53 3.78 10.98
N CYS A 157 31.71 3.78 10.37
CA CYS A 157 32.11 2.84 9.33
C CYS A 157 33.52 2.35 9.63
N LEU A 158 33.67 1.07 9.97
CA LEU A 158 34.92 0.52 10.51
C LEU A 158 35.38 1.34 11.73
N GLU A 159 36.62 1.82 11.72
CA GLU A 159 37.23 2.63 12.79
C GLU A 159 36.92 4.14 12.70
N ARG A 160 36.26 4.59 11.62
CA ARG A 160 35.90 6.01 11.46
C ARG A 160 34.51 6.27 12.04
N THR A 161 34.38 7.37 12.79
CA THR A 161 33.12 7.85 13.34
C THR A 161 32.86 9.30 12.92
N LEU A 162 31.59 9.68 12.84
CA LEU A 162 31.16 11.07 12.73
C LEU A 162 30.18 11.38 13.86
N THR A 163 30.38 12.52 14.51
CA THR A 163 29.36 13.11 15.37
C THR A 163 28.23 13.71 14.52
N THR A 164 27.08 13.93 15.13
CA THR A 164 25.94 14.61 14.49
C THR A 164 26.35 15.94 13.87
N LEU A 165 27.12 16.76 14.59
CA LEU A 165 27.58 18.06 14.10
C LEU A 165 28.59 17.92 12.96
N GLN A 166 29.52 16.97 13.01
CA GLN A 166 30.48 16.76 11.93
C GLN A 166 29.79 16.34 10.62
N LEU A 167 28.83 15.41 10.70
CA LEU A 167 28.05 14.98 9.55
C LEU A 167 27.21 16.14 8.99
N GLU A 168 26.57 16.93 9.86
CA GLU A 168 25.81 18.12 9.45
C GLU A 168 26.65 19.13 8.69
N GLN A 169 27.82 19.50 9.24
CA GLN A 169 28.70 20.51 8.64
C GLN A 169 29.26 20.03 7.29
N ALA A 170 29.73 18.78 7.22
CA ALA A 170 30.22 18.19 5.97
C ALA A 170 29.13 18.10 4.89
N ALA A 171 27.90 17.73 5.28
CA ALA A 171 26.77 17.68 4.37
C ALA A 171 26.36 19.08 3.90
N ASN A 172 26.35 20.10 4.77
CA ASN A 172 26.05 21.47 4.39
C ASN A 172 27.06 22.02 3.38
N GLN A 173 28.35 21.76 3.59
CA GLN A 173 29.42 22.18 2.67
C GLN A 173 29.25 21.57 1.28
N LEU A 174 29.04 20.25 1.21
CA LEU A 174 28.77 19.59 -0.07
C LEU A 174 27.46 20.08 -0.69
N ALA A 175 26.42 20.35 0.10
CA ALA A 175 25.16 20.88 -0.41
C ALA A 175 25.34 22.26 -1.07
N HIS A 176 26.13 23.16 -0.46
CA HIS A 176 26.49 24.45 -1.07
C HIS A 176 27.24 24.26 -2.40
N HIS A 177 28.12 23.26 -2.47
CA HIS A 177 28.83 22.94 -3.71
C HIS A 177 27.88 22.44 -4.80
N LEU A 178 26.97 21.52 -4.46
CA LEU A 178 25.95 20.99 -5.38
C LEU A 178 25.03 22.11 -5.90
N ILE A 179 24.62 23.05 -5.04
CA ILE A 179 23.84 24.22 -5.44
C ILE A 179 24.63 25.09 -6.45
N ARG A 180 25.94 25.30 -6.23
CA ARG A 180 26.80 26.03 -7.20
C ARG A 180 26.95 25.30 -8.53
N MET A 181 26.85 23.98 -8.55
CA MET A 181 26.81 23.17 -9.79
C MET A 181 25.43 23.24 -10.49
N GLY A 182 24.46 23.93 -9.89
CA GLY A 182 23.12 24.13 -10.43
C GLY A 182 22.10 23.06 -10.03
N ILE A 183 22.33 22.35 -8.91
CA ILE A 183 21.28 21.53 -8.31
C ILE A 183 20.20 22.43 -7.72
N SER A 184 18.95 22.14 -8.09
CA SER A 184 17.74 22.76 -7.59
C SER A 184 16.72 21.68 -7.23
N GLU A 185 15.58 22.09 -6.69
CA GLU A 185 14.49 21.18 -6.35
C GLU A 185 14.13 20.23 -7.50
N GLY A 186 14.05 18.93 -7.20
CA GLY A 186 13.65 17.89 -8.16
C GLY A 186 14.75 17.40 -9.10
N GLN A 187 15.95 18.00 -9.08
CA GLN A 187 17.05 17.58 -9.96
C GLN A 187 17.77 16.33 -9.42
N PRO A 188 17.90 15.24 -10.19
CA PRO A 188 18.59 14.05 -9.73
C PRO A 188 20.11 14.22 -9.63
N VAL A 189 20.65 13.81 -8.50
CA VAL A 189 22.09 13.64 -8.27
C VAL A 189 22.36 12.15 -8.16
N ALA A 190 23.01 11.62 -9.20
CA ALA A 190 23.42 10.23 -9.25
C ALA A 190 24.65 10.00 -8.38
N VAL A 191 24.63 8.93 -7.60
CA VAL A 191 25.69 8.59 -6.63
C VAL A 191 26.23 7.21 -6.98
N LEU A 192 27.47 7.17 -7.45
CA LEU A 192 28.20 5.96 -7.84
C LEU A 192 29.34 5.72 -6.84
N MET A 193 29.00 5.20 -5.67
CA MET A 193 29.95 4.86 -4.61
C MET A 193 29.37 3.76 -3.72
N GLU A 194 30.25 2.98 -3.08
CA GLU A 194 29.83 2.02 -2.07
C GLU A 194 29.39 2.69 -0.76
N ARG A 195 28.72 1.93 0.11
CA ARG A 195 28.29 2.44 1.42
C ARG A 195 29.50 2.80 2.29
N SER A 196 29.59 4.07 2.65
CA SER A 196 30.64 4.65 3.49
C SER A 196 30.09 5.89 4.21
N LEU A 197 30.92 6.53 5.05
CA LEU A 197 30.57 7.83 5.64
C LEU A 197 30.46 8.93 4.58
N ASP A 198 31.25 8.82 3.51
CA ASP A 198 31.23 9.74 2.38
C ASP A 198 29.91 9.61 1.61
N TRP A 199 29.44 8.38 1.39
CA TRP A 199 28.11 8.11 0.84
C TRP A 199 26.98 8.66 1.70
N LEU A 200 27.04 8.45 3.01
CA LEU A 200 26.03 8.99 3.92
C LEU A 200 26.00 10.53 3.89
N THR A 201 27.17 11.15 3.86
CA THR A 201 27.32 12.61 3.74
C THR A 201 26.76 13.11 2.42
N ALA A 202 27.01 12.40 1.31
CA ALA A 202 26.46 12.72 0.00
C ALA A 202 24.92 12.69 -0.01
N VAL A 203 24.31 11.64 0.53
CA VAL A 203 22.84 11.52 0.60
C VAL A 203 22.22 12.70 1.35
N LEU A 204 22.76 13.02 2.54
CA LEU A 204 22.26 14.13 3.34
C LEU A 204 22.48 15.49 2.64
N ALA A 205 23.63 15.67 1.99
CA ALA A 205 23.94 16.89 1.22
C ALA A 205 22.97 17.09 0.04
N ILE A 206 22.63 16.01 -0.68
CA ILE A 206 21.69 16.05 -1.80
C ILE A 206 20.31 16.51 -1.31
N PHE A 207 19.81 15.93 -0.22
CA PHE A 207 18.54 16.35 0.38
C PHE A 207 18.57 17.82 0.82
N LYS A 208 19.67 18.27 1.42
CA LYS A 208 19.88 19.67 1.83
C LYS A 208 20.07 20.63 0.65
N ALA A 209 20.45 20.15 -0.52
CA ALA A 209 20.49 20.94 -1.74
C ALA A 209 19.12 20.99 -2.44
N GLY A 210 18.12 20.24 -1.96
CA GLY A 210 16.82 20.04 -2.64
C GLY A 210 16.89 19.05 -3.81
N GLY A 211 18.04 18.40 -4.02
CA GLY A 211 18.21 17.41 -5.08
C GLY A 211 17.55 16.08 -4.76
N VAL A 212 17.44 15.24 -5.79
CA VAL A 212 16.86 13.89 -5.71
C VAL A 212 18.00 12.88 -5.70
N TYR A 213 18.11 12.11 -4.63
CA TYR A 213 19.13 11.07 -4.52
C TYR A 213 18.87 9.93 -5.50
N MET A 214 19.84 9.61 -6.34
CA MET A 214 19.75 8.51 -7.31
C MET A 214 20.92 7.52 -7.09
N PRO A 215 20.72 6.40 -6.38
CA PRO A 215 21.75 5.38 -6.24
C PRO A 215 22.08 4.71 -7.58
N LEU A 216 23.37 4.55 -7.86
CA LEU A 216 23.88 3.71 -8.93
C LEU A 216 24.65 2.53 -8.35
N ASP A 217 24.49 1.34 -8.95
CA ASP A 217 25.25 0.16 -8.58
C ASP A 217 26.66 0.25 -9.20
N VAL A 218 27.69 0.28 -8.35
CA VAL A 218 29.10 0.34 -8.76
C VAL A 218 29.53 -0.86 -9.62
N LYS A 219 28.79 -1.97 -9.55
CA LYS A 219 29.03 -3.21 -10.33
C LYS A 219 28.27 -3.24 -11.64
N ALA A 220 27.37 -2.27 -11.89
CA ALA A 220 26.63 -2.22 -13.14
C ALA A 220 27.57 -1.85 -14.32
N PRO A 221 27.35 -2.41 -15.52
CA PRO A 221 28.09 -2.02 -16.72
C PRO A 221 27.88 -0.53 -17.06
N ASP A 222 28.90 0.12 -17.59
CA ASP A 222 28.87 1.55 -17.97
C ASP A 222 27.69 1.90 -18.89
N ALA A 223 27.38 1.05 -19.88
CA ALA A 223 26.24 1.25 -20.77
C ALA A 223 24.90 1.34 -20.01
N ARG A 224 24.73 0.54 -18.95
CA ARG A 224 23.54 0.58 -18.09
C ARG A 224 23.50 1.86 -17.25
N LEU A 225 24.66 2.28 -16.71
CA LEU A 225 24.77 3.52 -15.94
C LEU A 225 24.44 4.74 -16.82
N GLN A 226 24.98 4.79 -18.04
CA GLN A 226 24.67 5.85 -19.01
C GLN A 226 23.17 5.93 -19.32
N GLN A 227 22.54 4.78 -19.59
CA GLN A 227 21.09 4.73 -19.82
C GLN A 227 20.29 5.26 -18.63
N MET A 228 20.66 4.88 -17.40
CA MET A 228 20.00 5.38 -16.19
C MET A 228 20.17 6.89 -16.03
N LEU A 229 21.39 7.42 -16.25
CA LEU A 229 21.68 8.85 -16.18
C LEU A 229 20.89 9.66 -17.22
N VAL A 230 20.81 9.16 -18.46
CA VAL A 230 20.03 9.79 -19.54
C VAL A 230 18.54 9.77 -19.23
N ASN A 231 18.00 8.62 -18.83
CA ASN A 231 16.56 8.46 -18.55
C ASN A 231 16.09 9.33 -17.39
N ALA A 232 16.93 9.47 -16.35
CA ALA A 232 16.64 10.32 -15.20
C ALA A 232 16.99 11.80 -15.42
N GLN A 233 17.63 12.15 -16.54
CA GLN A 233 18.19 13.49 -16.79
C GLN A 233 19.05 13.98 -15.61
N ALA A 234 19.89 13.08 -15.08
CA ALA A 234 20.70 13.37 -13.90
C ALA A 234 21.62 14.57 -14.14
N ARG A 235 21.59 15.53 -13.23
CA ARG A 235 22.34 16.79 -13.36
C ARG A 235 23.80 16.65 -12.93
N VAL A 236 24.04 15.85 -11.89
CA VAL A 236 25.38 15.56 -11.36
C VAL A 236 25.54 14.05 -11.18
N LEU A 237 26.71 13.53 -11.54
CA LEU A 237 27.19 12.19 -11.21
C LEU A 237 28.32 12.33 -10.19
N LEU A 238 28.03 12.02 -8.93
CA LEU A 238 28.99 11.99 -7.84
C LEU A 238 29.60 10.59 -7.70
N CYS A 239 30.90 10.48 -7.96
CA CYS A 239 31.65 9.23 -7.86
C CYS A 239 32.60 9.24 -6.66
N ALA A 240 32.98 8.04 -6.19
CA ALA A 240 34.04 7.89 -5.20
C ALA A 240 35.37 8.49 -5.68
N GLU A 241 36.27 8.77 -4.73
CA GLU A 241 37.62 9.27 -5.04
C GLU A 241 38.36 8.29 -5.96
N GLY A 242 39.01 8.80 -7.00
CA GLY A 242 39.76 8.01 -7.97
C GLY A 242 38.94 7.26 -9.02
N ASP A 243 37.60 7.29 -8.96
CA ASP A 243 36.76 6.68 -9.98
C ASP A 243 36.68 7.56 -11.24
N VAL A 244 37.21 7.03 -12.35
CA VAL A 244 37.29 7.72 -13.64
C VAL A 244 35.93 7.87 -14.33
N ARG A 245 34.90 7.14 -13.87
CA ARG A 245 33.55 7.15 -14.48
C ARG A 245 32.84 8.48 -14.39
N GLN A 246 33.26 9.36 -13.48
CA GLN A 246 32.79 10.75 -13.43
C GLN A 246 33.04 11.48 -14.76
N THR A 247 34.12 11.14 -15.47
CA THR A 247 34.43 11.67 -16.81
C THR A 247 34.10 10.67 -17.91
N SER A 248 34.46 9.39 -17.76
CA SER A 248 34.39 8.42 -18.87
C SER A 248 32.97 8.02 -19.28
N LEU A 249 31.97 8.14 -18.39
CA LEU A 249 30.57 7.89 -18.77
C LEU A 249 30.02 8.97 -19.72
N GLY A 250 30.56 10.19 -19.70
CA GLY A 250 30.38 11.19 -20.77
C GLY A 250 28.92 11.50 -21.15
N VAL A 251 28.00 11.55 -20.19
CA VAL A 251 26.58 11.82 -20.47
C VAL A 251 26.33 13.32 -20.63
N ALA A 252 25.81 13.72 -21.80
CA ALA A 252 25.51 15.12 -22.07
C ALA A 252 24.53 15.72 -21.04
N GLY A 253 24.86 16.88 -20.49
CA GLY A 253 24.05 17.57 -19.48
C GLY A 253 24.26 17.08 -18.04
N CYS A 254 24.99 15.98 -17.84
CA CYS A 254 25.37 15.44 -16.53
C CYS A 254 26.83 15.84 -16.20
N GLN A 255 27.03 16.56 -15.10
CA GLN A 255 28.37 16.96 -14.65
C GLN A 255 28.97 15.88 -13.75
N GLY A 256 30.14 15.37 -14.10
CA GLY A 256 30.94 14.50 -13.22
C GLY A 256 31.49 15.27 -12.03
N LEU A 257 31.38 14.67 -10.84
CA LEU A 257 31.98 15.16 -9.60
C LEU A 257 32.70 14.00 -8.92
N THR A 258 34.00 14.14 -8.69
CA THR A 258 34.75 13.21 -7.84
C THR A 258 34.56 13.60 -6.37
N TRP A 259 34.50 12.60 -5.47
CA TRP A 259 34.56 12.85 -4.04
C TRP A 259 35.93 13.45 -3.65
N THR A 260 36.01 14.77 -3.59
CA THR A 260 37.25 15.51 -3.28
C THR A 260 36.93 16.65 -2.31
N PRO A 261 36.99 16.40 -0.98
CA PRO A 261 36.60 17.37 0.05
C PRO A 261 37.25 18.76 -0.09
N ALA A 262 38.48 18.84 -0.60
CA ALA A 262 39.17 20.10 -0.86
C ALA A 262 38.38 21.09 -1.77
N LEU A 263 37.44 20.60 -2.58
CA LEU A 263 36.60 21.45 -3.44
C LEU A 263 35.48 22.18 -2.68
N TRP A 264 35.11 21.72 -1.48
CA TRP A 264 33.98 22.27 -0.71
C TRP A 264 34.23 22.47 0.78
N GLN A 265 35.35 21.99 1.32
CA GLN A 265 35.68 22.09 2.76
C GLN A 265 35.77 23.53 3.29
N ASP A 266 35.94 24.52 2.40
CA ASP A 266 35.98 25.95 2.76
C ASP A 266 34.63 26.65 2.55
N LEU A 267 33.60 25.91 2.12
CA LEU A 267 32.24 26.44 1.99
C LEU A 267 31.58 26.59 3.36
N PRO A 268 30.49 27.39 3.45
CA PRO A 268 29.79 27.58 4.71
C PRO A 268 29.34 26.24 5.31
N VAL A 269 29.57 26.09 6.61
CA VAL A 269 29.08 24.94 7.39
C VAL A 269 27.63 25.10 7.82
N SER A 270 27.05 26.30 7.61
CA SER A 270 25.63 26.59 7.87
C SER A 270 24.75 25.96 6.81
N ARG A 271 23.51 25.63 7.20
CA ARG A 271 22.51 25.06 6.30
C ARG A 271 22.28 25.97 5.08
N PRO A 272 22.24 25.41 3.86
CA PRO A 272 21.81 26.16 2.69
C PRO A 272 20.39 26.69 2.84
N ASP A 273 20.08 27.82 2.20
CA ASP A 273 18.71 28.38 2.18
C ASP A 273 17.84 27.65 1.15
N THR A 274 17.58 26.38 1.44
CA THR A 274 16.65 25.52 0.70
C THR A 274 15.54 25.05 1.62
N ARG A 275 14.33 24.96 1.10
CA ARG A 275 13.13 24.57 1.86
C ARG A 275 12.33 23.51 1.11
N PRO A 276 12.86 22.28 0.94
CA PRO A 276 12.09 21.20 0.34
C PRO A 276 10.84 20.95 1.19
N SER A 277 9.70 20.86 0.53
CA SER A 277 8.41 20.51 1.12
C SER A 277 8.30 18.99 1.31
N GLY A 278 7.26 18.54 1.99
CA GLY A 278 6.95 17.11 2.09
C GLY A 278 6.72 16.44 0.73
N ASP A 279 6.18 17.17 -0.24
CA ASP A 279 5.89 16.65 -1.57
C ASP A 279 7.09 16.68 -2.51
N SER A 280 8.18 17.36 -2.12
CA SER A 280 9.42 17.40 -2.89
C SER A 280 9.98 16.00 -3.04
N ALA A 281 10.50 15.70 -4.23
CA ALA A 281 11.13 14.41 -4.51
C ALA A 281 12.37 14.21 -3.61
N ALA A 282 12.45 13.05 -2.97
CA ALA A 282 13.58 12.64 -2.14
C ALA A 282 14.56 11.79 -2.93
N TYR A 283 14.09 10.69 -3.53
CA TYR A 283 14.97 9.78 -4.24
C TYR A 283 14.29 9.15 -5.45
N VAL A 284 15.12 8.64 -6.37
CA VAL A 284 14.69 7.80 -7.49
C VAL A 284 15.44 6.48 -7.47
N ILE A 285 14.72 5.37 -7.27
CA ILE A 285 15.30 4.02 -7.34
C ILE A 285 14.83 3.37 -8.64
N HIS A 286 15.78 2.85 -9.41
CA HIS A 286 15.47 2.11 -10.63
C HIS A 286 15.16 0.66 -10.32
N THR A 287 14.05 0.17 -10.84
CA THR A 287 13.67 -1.26 -10.76
C THR A 287 13.85 -1.93 -12.12
N SER A 288 13.97 -3.26 -12.12
CA SER A 288 13.94 -4.05 -13.35
C SER A 288 12.55 -3.94 -13.98
N GLY A 289 12.41 -3.10 -15.00
CA GLY A 289 11.17 -3.03 -15.76
C GLY A 289 10.93 -4.34 -16.51
N SER A 290 9.67 -4.78 -16.58
CA SER A 290 9.24 -5.95 -17.37
C SER A 290 9.59 -5.83 -18.86
N THR A 291 9.85 -4.61 -19.34
CA THR A 291 10.26 -4.28 -20.71
C THR A 291 11.78 -4.31 -20.92
N GLY A 292 12.57 -4.71 -19.90
CA GLY A 292 14.04 -4.70 -19.93
C GLY A 292 14.69 -3.33 -19.74
N GLN A 293 13.91 -2.25 -19.86
CA GLN A 293 14.37 -0.88 -19.58
C GLN A 293 14.16 -0.53 -18.11
N PRO A 294 15.18 0.02 -17.40
CA PRO A 294 15.05 0.39 -16.00
C PRO A 294 14.06 1.56 -15.84
N LYS A 295 13.09 1.41 -14.92
CA LYS A 295 12.12 2.46 -14.60
C LYS A 295 12.46 3.08 -13.26
N GLY A 296 12.59 4.41 -13.21
CA GLY A 296 12.81 5.16 -11.97
C GLY A 296 11.50 5.34 -11.20
N VAL A 297 11.47 4.89 -9.94
CA VAL A 297 10.38 5.16 -9.01
C VAL A 297 10.77 6.37 -8.18
N LEU A 298 10.03 7.46 -8.33
CA LEU A 298 10.21 8.70 -7.58
C LEU A 298 9.44 8.63 -6.26
N VAL A 299 10.10 8.94 -5.15
CA VAL A 299 9.49 8.94 -3.81
C VAL A 299 9.67 10.31 -3.17
N SER A 300 8.62 10.86 -2.56
CA SER A 300 8.63 12.16 -1.90
C SER A 300 9.29 12.12 -0.52
N GLN A 301 9.65 13.30 0.01
CA GLN A 301 10.19 13.46 1.37
C GLN A 301 9.19 13.01 2.44
N SER A 302 7.89 13.18 2.22
CA SER A 302 6.82 12.75 3.14
C SER A 302 6.64 11.23 3.17
N ALA A 303 6.79 10.55 2.03
CA ALA A 303 6.69 9.09 1.96
C ALA A 303 7.91 8.38 2.56
N LEU A 304 9.04 9.08 2.70
CA LEU A 304 10.25 8.58 3.37
C LEU A 304 10.16 8.69 4.90
N ALA A 305 9.32 9.58 5.42
CA ALA A 305 9.25 9.95 6.84
C ALA A 305 8.53 8.92 7.72
#